data_AF-A0AAU3NK23-F1
#
_entry.id   AF-A0AAU3NK23-F1
#
_cell.length_a   1.000
_cell.length_b   1.000
_cell.length_c   1.000
_cell.angle_alpha   90.00
_cell.angle_beta   90.00
_cell.angle_gamma   90.00
#
_symmetry.space_group_name_H-M   'P 1'
#
loop_
_entity.id
_entity.type
_entity.pdbx_description
1 polymer ?
#
loop_
_entity_poly.entity_id
_entity_poly.type
_entity_poly.pdbx_seq_one_letter_code
_entity_poly.pdbx_strand_id
1 'polypeptide(L)'
;MPYPVLTEVCYLLEREHGTRAEAAFLCSVSLGQISLIPLAAQDIERMVELVEKYADFPLGAVDASVFAIAERLGADAIATLDRRHFSVVRPKAPVSFALLP
;
A
#
# COMPACT_ATOMS: atom_id res chain seq x y z
N MET A 1 -6.51 1.62 3.38
CA MET A 1 -5.23 2.13 2.84
C MET A 1 -4.21 2.26 3.96
N PRO A 2 -2.98 1.74 3.82
CA PRO A 2 -1.88 1.94 4.77
C PRO A 2 -1.49 3.42 4.93
N TYR A 3 -1.00 3.81 6.11
CA TYR A 3 -0.45 5.17 6.34
C TYR A 3 0.73 5.52 5.41
N PRO A 4 1.67 4.61 5.06
CA PRO A 4 2.72 4.93 4.09
C PRO A 4 2.17 5.37 2.73
N VAL A 5 1.09 4.75 2.26
CA VAL A 5 0.42 5.13 0.99
C VAL A 5 -0.21 6.52 1.10
N LEU A 6 -0.82 6.87 2.26
CA LEU A 6 -1.32 8.23 2.50
C LEU A 6 -0.21 9.27 2.29
N THR A 7 0.94 9.06 2.92
CA THR A 7 2.08 9.98 2.83
C THR A 7 2.60 10.12 1.40
N GLU A 8 2.76 9.00 0.68
CA GLU A 8 3.23 9.02 -0.71
C GLU A 8 2.24 9.73 -1.64
N VAL A 9 0.93 9.46 -1.50
CA VAL A 9 -0.09 10.13 -2.31
C VAL A 9 -0.12 11.63 -2.05
N CYS A 10 -0.03 12.07 -0.79
CA CYS A 10 0.04 13.50 -0.47
C CYS A 10 1.27 14.16 -1.11
N TYR A 11 2.45 13.54 -0.98
CA TYR A 11 3.67 14.03 -1.59
C TYR A 11 3.57 14.14 -3.12
N LEU A 12 3.03 13.11 -3.79
CA LEU A 12 2.85 13.11 -5.25
C LEU A 12 1.83 14.17 -5.69
N LEU A 13 0.70 14.30 -5.00
CA LEU A 13 -0.33 15.30 -5.32
C LEU A 13 0.19 16.72 -5.16
N GLU A 14 0.91 17.01 -4.08
CA GLU A 14 1.54 18.31 -3.89
C GLU A 14 2.52 18.60 -5.04
N ARG A 15 3.40 17.64 -5.35
CA ARG A 15 4.44 17.79 -6.36
C ARG A 15 3.90 17.98 -7.77
N GLU A 16 2.86 17.25 -8.16
CA GLU A 16 2.38 17.17 -9.54
C GLU A 16 1.14 18.04 -9.81
N HIS A 17 0.34 18.32 -8.77
CA HIS A 17 -0.95 19.00 -8.89
C HIS A 17 -1.16 20.13 -7.87
N GLY A 18 -0.21 20.36 -6.96
CA GLY A 18 -0.22 21.44 -5.97
C GLY A 18 -1.11 21.17 -4.74
N THR A 19 -0.96 22.02 -3.73
CA THR A 19 -1.60 21.88 -2.40
C THR A 19 -3.12 21.78 -2.43
N ARG A 20 -3.79 22.35 -3.44
CA ARG A 20 -5.26 22.23 -3.57
C ARG A 20 -5.71 20.79 -3.85
N ALA A 21 -4.94 20.05 -4.66
CA ALA A 21 -5.23 18.66 -4.97
C ALA A 21 -4.99 17.76 -3.74
N GLU A 22 -3.88 17.98 -3.03
CA GLU A 22 -3.58 17.31 -1.76
C GLU A 22 -4.68 17.55 -0.72
N ALA A 23 -5.13 18.80 -0.53
CA ALA A 23 -6.18 19.13 0.42
C ALA A 23 -7.53 18.48 0.05
N ALA A 24 -7.87 18.41 -1.23
CA ALA A 24 -9.07 17.73 -1.70
C ALA A 24 -9.03 16.22 -1.41
N PHE A 25 -7.87 15.59 -1.61
CA PHE A 25 -7.65 14.20 -1.24
C PHE A 25 -7.76 13.97 0.26
N LEU A 26 -7.11 14.80 1.09
CA LEU A 26 -7.22 14.71 2.56
C LEU A 26 -8.67 14.91 3.04
N CYS A 27 -9.45 15.77 2.37
CA CYS A 27 -10.88 15.92 2.64
C CYS A 27 -11.66 14.62 2.33
N SER A 28 -11.35 13.92 1.24
CA SER A 28 -11.96 12.61 0.95
C SER A 28 -11.70 11.57 2.04
N VAL A 29 -10.47 11.56 2.58
CA VAL A 29 -10.06 10.67 3.67
C VAL A 29 -10.77 11.05 4.97
N SER A 30 -10.87 12.35 5.29
CA SER A 30 -11.54 12.81 6.51
C SER A 30 -13.05 12.56 6.50
N LEU A 31 -13.66 12.52 5.31
CA LEU A 31 -15.05 12.11 5.10
C LEU A 31 -15.27 10.59 5.14
N GLY A 32 -14.21 9.81 5.36
CA GLY A 32 -14.29 8.35 5.47
C GLY A 32 -14.46 7.62 4.15
N GLN A 33 -14.27 8.29 3.00
CA GLN A 33 -14.33 7.63 1.69
C GLN A 33 -13.20 6.62 1.49
N ILE A 34 -12.08 6.81 2.20
CA ILE A 34 -10.95 5.88 2.25
C ILE A 34 -10.61 5.64 3.73
N SER A 35 -10.70 4.39 4.18
CA SER A 35 -10.30 4.02 5.55
C SER A 35 -8.78 3.91 5.66
N LEU A 36 -8.19 4.65 6.60
CA LEU A 36 -6.78 4.51 6.97
C LEU A 36 -6.58 3.33 7.91
N ILE A 37 -5.60 2.49 7.61
CA ILE A 37 -5.26 1.31 8.41
C ILE A 37 -3.87 1.51 9.02
N PRO A 38 -3.74 1.60 10.35
CA PRO A 38 -2.44 1.73 11.00
C PRO A 38 -1.64 0.44 10.85
N LEU A 39 -0.32 0.59 10.82
CA LEU A 39 0.61 -0.54 10.87
C LEU A 39 0.69 -1.09 12.29
N ALA A 40 0.55 -2.40 12.42
CA ALA A 40 0.88 -3.14 13.63
C ALA A 40 2.33 -3.64 13.58
N ALA A 41 2.89 -4.05 14.73
CA ALA A 41 4.26 -4.59 14.79
C ALA A 41 4.47 -5.78 13.83
N GLN A 42 3.48 -6.69 13.76
CA GLN A 42 3.49 -7.81 12.81
C GLN A 42 3.52 -7.38 11.33
N ASP A 43 2.97 -6.20 11.00
CA ASP A 43 3.01 -5.68 9.64
C ASP A 43 4.44 -5.24 9.30
N ILE A 44 5.14 -4.62 10.26
CA ILE A 44 6.54 -4.21 10.10
C ILE A 44 7.45 -5.43 9.95
N GLU A 45 7.28 -6.45 10.79
CA GLU A 45 8.02 -7.72 10.65
C GLU A 45 7.80 -8.32 9.26
N ARG A 46 6.55 -8.33 8.79
CA ARG A 46 6.22 -8.82 7.47
C ARG A 46 6.82 -7.97 6.35
N MET A 47 6.85 -6.65 6.52
CA MET A 47 7.49 -5.74 5.57
C MET A 47 9.00 -6.02 5.46
N VAL A 48 9.69 -6.27 6.58
CA VAL A 48 11.12 -6.65 6.58
C VAL A 48 11.32 -7.93 5.77
N GLU A 49 10.54 -8.98 6.04
CA GLU A 49 10.61 -10.23 5.28
C GLU A 49 10.44 -10.01 3.77
N LEU A 50 9.50 -9.15 3.37
CA LEU A 50 9.23 -8.85 1.96
C LEU A 50 10.38 -8.08 1.31
N VAL A 51 10.86 -7.02 1.96
CA VAL A 51 11.96 -6.19 1.43
C VAL A 51 13.24 -7.01 1.29
N GLU A 52 13.55 -7.88 2.25
CA GLU A 52 14.71 -8.77 2.17
C GLU A 52 14.53 -9.85 1.09
N LYS A 53 13.37 -10.50 1.04
CA LYS A 53 13.09 -11.57 0.07
C LYS A 53 13.14 -11.09 -1.37
N TYR A 54 12.74 -9.84 -1.61
CA TYR A 54 12.72 -9.22 -2.94
C TYR A 54 13.83 -8.17 -3.09
N ALA A 55 15.00 -8.34 -2.44
CA ALA A 55 16.08 -7.35 -2.47
C ALA A 55 16.59 -7.00 -3.89
N ASP A 56 16.61 -7.98 -4.81
CA ASP A 56 16.98 -7.76 -6.22
C ASP A 56 15.89 -7.05 -7.05
N PHE A 57 14.73 -6.83 -6.43
CA PHE A 57 13.56 -6.20 -7.03
C PHE A 57 12.93 -5.25 -6.01
N PRO A 58 13.50 -4.04 -5.84
CA PRO A 58 13.30 -3.21 -4.67
C PRO A 58 11.82 -2.79 -4.53
N LEU A 59 11.07 -3.59 -3.78
CA LEU A 59 9.63 -3.41 -3.56
C LEU A 59 9.33 -2.09 -2.83
N GLY A 60 10.25 -1.67 -1.95
CA GLY A 60 10.07 -0.47 -1.14
C GLY A 60 9.07 -0.65 0.01
N ALA A 61 9.11 0.27 0.96
CA ALA A 61 8.32 0.17 2.19
C ALA A 61 6.82 0.38 1.95
N VAL A 62 6.44 1.21 0.96
CA VAL A 62 5.03 1.49 0.67
C VAL A 62 4.33 0.25 0.13
N ASP A 63 4.85 -0.38 -0.92
CA ASP A 63 4.26 -1.60 -1.47
C ASP A 63 4.31 -2.77 -0.48
N ALA A 64 5.41 -2.92 0.26
CA ALA A 64 5.49 -3.93 1.32
C ALA A 64 4.39 -3.73 2.38
N SER A 65 4.05 -2.48 2.73
CA SER A 65 2.98 -2.16 3.69
C SER A 65 1.60 -2.54 3.17
N VAL A 66 1.36 -2.43 1.85
CA VAL A 66 0.12 -2.87 1.20
C VAL A 66 -0.03 -4.38 1.33
N PHE A 67 1.02 -5.14 1.01
CA PHE A 67 1.00 -6.60 1.14
C PHE A 67 0.78 -7.05 2.58
N ALA A 68 1.53 -6.50 3.54
CA ALA A 68 1.42 -6.88 4.94
C ALA A 68 0.01 -6.64 5.49
N ILE A 69 -0.58 -5.47 5.21
CA ILE A 69 -1.94 -5.16 5.64
C ILE A 69 -2.98 -6.00 4.90
N ALA A 70 -2.84 -6.22 3.59
CA ALA A 70 -3.77 -7.03 2.82
C ALA A 70 -3.79 -8.48 3.32
N GLU A 71 -2.62 -9.06 3.64
CA GLU A 71 -2.52 -10.38 4.26
C GLU A 71 -3.19 -10.40 5.65
N ARG A 72 -2.90 -9.42 6.52
CA ARG A 72 -3.47 -9.36 7.88
C ARG A 72 -5.00 -9.21 7.86
N LEU A 73 -5.53 -8.43 6.94
CA LEU A 73 -6.97 -8.20 6.81
C LEU A 73 -7.70 -9.32 6.05
N GLY A 74 -6.98 -10.28 5.48
CA GLY A 74 -7.55 -11.31 4.62
C GLY A 74 -8.24 -10.70 3.39
N ALA A 75 -7.65 -9.64 2.81
CA ALA A 75 -8.22 -8.98 1.66
C ALA A 75 -8.18 -9.88 0.42
N ASP A 76 -9.23 -9.84 -0.39
CA ASP A 76 -9.31 -10.65 -1.61
C ASP A 76 -8.64 -9.97 -2.82
N ALA A 77 -8.41 -8.66 -2.75
CA ALA A 77 -7.93 -7.87 -3.87
C ALA A 77 -7.04 -6.70 -3.45
N ILE A 78 -6.15 -6.30 -4.35
CA ILE A 78 -5.31 -5.10 -4.23
C ILE A 78 -5.56 -4.22 -5.45
N ALA A 79 -5.90 -2.95 -5.20
CA ALA A 79 -5.97 -1.95 -6.26
C ALA A 79 -4.58 -1.33 -6.49
N THR A 80 -3.98 -1.54 -7.67
CA THR A 80 -2.65 -1.03 -8.05
C THR A 80 -2.54 -0.84 -9.56
N LEU A 81 -1.90 0.26 -9.98
CA LEU A 81 -1.49 0.45 -11.37
C LEU A 81 -0.13 -0.22 -11.67
N ASP A 82 0.64 -0.54 -10.63
CA ASP A 82 1.94 -1.17 -10.76
C ASP A 82 1.82 -2.70 -10.78
N ARG A 83 1.38 -3.22 -11.92
CA ARG A 83 1.25 -4.67 -12.12
C ARG A 83 2.61 -5.37 -12.17
N ARG A 84 3.70 -4.65 -12.46
CA ARG A 84 5.04 -5.25 -12.52
C ARG A 84 5.49 -5.63 -11.11
N HIS A 85 5.35 -4.72 -10.14
CA HIS A 85 5.75 -5.02 -8.77
C HIS A 85 4.83 -6.06 -8.12
N PHE A 86 3.52 -5.90 -8.29
CA PHE A 86 2.53 -6.73 -7.58
C PHE A 86 2.31 -8.13 -8.19
N SER A 87 2.72 -8.40 -9.43
CA SER A 87 2.60 -9.74 -10.04
C SER A 87 3.68 -10.73 -9.58
N VAL A 88 4.82 -10.22 -9.10
CA VAL A 88 5.98 -11.02 -8.69
C VAL A 88 5.88 -11.41 -7.21
N VAL A 89 5.35 -10.51 -6.38
CA VAL A 89 5.24 -10.74 -4.94
C VAL A 89 4.18 -11.79 -4.64
N ARG A 90 4.55 -12.77 -3.80
CA ARG A 90 3.66 -13.87 -3.41
C ARG A 90 3.18 -13.69 -1.97
N PRO A 91 1.86 -13.57 -1.75
CA PRO A 91 1.32 -13.57 -0.40
C PRO A 91 1.56 -14.89 0.34
N LYS A 92 1.51 -14.85 1.68
CA LYS A 92 1.47 -16.05 2.52
C LYS A 92 0.17 -16.82 2.23
N ALA A 93 0.31 -18.11 1.96
CA ALA A 93 -0.83 -19.00 1.77
C ALA A 93 -1.76 -18.99 3.01
N PRO A 94 -3.08 -19.15 2.84
CA PRO A 94 -3.79 -19.47 1.60
C PRO A 94 -4.21 -18.24 0.78
N VAL A 95 -3.72 -17.05 1.11
CA VAL A 95 -4.18 -15.80 0.50
C VAL A 95 -3.69 -15.69 -0.95
N SER A 96 -4.56 -15.24 -1.85
CA SER A 96 -4.20 -14.80 -3.20
C SER A 96 -4.96 -13.51 -3.50
N PHE A 97 -4.27 -12.51 -4.05
CA PHE A 97 -4.90 -11.23 -4.36
C PHE A 97 -5.30 -11.17 -5.83
N ALA A 98 -6.56 -10.80 -6.10
CA ALA A 98 -6.92 -10.24 -7.39
C ALA A 98 -6.30 -8.83 -7.51
N LEU A 99 -5.56 -8.57 -8.58
CA LEU A 99 -5.04 -7.22 -8.85
C LEU A 99 -6.07 -6.44 -9.66
N LEU A 100 -6.41 -5.25 -9.18
CA LEU A 100 -7.41 -4.37 -9.76
C LEU A 100 -6.81 -2.97 -10.01
N PRO A 101 -7.38 -2.20 -10.94
CA PRO A 101 -7.86 -2.69 -12.22
C PRO A 101 -6.78 -3.41 -13.04
#